data_AF-A0A397BKJ2-F1
#
_entry.id   AF-A0A397BKJ2-F1
#
_cell.length_a   1.000
_cell.length_b   1.000
_cell.length_c   1.000
_cell.angle_alpha   90.00
_cell.angle_beta   90.00
_cell.angle_gamma   90.00
#
_symmetry.space_group_name_H-M   'P 1'
#
loop_
_entity.id
_entity.type
_entity.pdbx_description
1 polymer ?
#
loop_
_entity_poly.entity_id
_entity_poly.type
_entity_poly.pdbx_seq_one_letter_code
_entity_poly.pdbx_strand_id
1 'polypeptide(L)'
;EKVALLALMVLIFHRPSQERNIPFHDIATATKLPLNQVEWLTMRALSLGLIKGTIDQVDQIVSVHWVQPRVLERQQLQELQERLGGWSDKVKDTLLYVEDQTPELFQ
;
A
#
# COMPACT_ATOMS: atom_id res chain seq x y z
N GLU A 1 -14.55 6.85 -15.53
CA GLU A 1 -13.09 6.57 -15.48
C GLU A 1 -12.34 7.31 -14.37
N LYS A 2 -12.36 8.66 -14.27
CA LYS A 2 -11.63 9.39 -13.20
C LYS A 2 -11.95 8.88 -11.79
N VAL A 3 -13.22 8.57 -11.53
CA VAL A 3 -13.69 7.99 -10.25
C VAL A 3 -13.08 6.61 -9.99
N ALA A 4 -12.95 5.75 -11.00
CA ALA A 4 -12.37 4.42 -10.86
C ALA A 4 -10.87 4.48 -10.59
N LEU A 5 -10.12 5.38 -11.25
CA LEU A 5 -8.70 5.62 -10.95
C LEU A 5 -8.52 6.14 -9.52
N LEU A 6 -9.42 7.02 -9.06
CA LEU A 6 -9.39 7.54 -7.71
C LEU A 6 -9.71 6.45 -6.68
N ALA A 7 -10.70 5.60 -6.95
CA ALA A 7 -11.03 4.45 -6.11
C ALA A 7 -9.86 3.46 -6.00
N LEU A 8 -9.15 3.19 -7.10
CA LEU A 8 -7.93 2.37 -7.10
C LEU A 8 -6.84 2.98 -6.21
N MET A 9 -6.57 4.27 -6.34
CA MET A 9 -5.57 4.95 -5.50
C MET A 9 -5.93 4.91 -4.01
N VAL A 10 -7.21 5.10 -3.68
CA VAL A 10 -7.71 5.04 -2.30
C VAL A 10 -7.59 3.61 -1.75
N LEU A 11 -7.92 2.59 -2.54
CA LEU A 11 -7.76 1.17 -2.16
C LEU A 11 -6.29 0.86 -1.81
N ILE A 12 -5.35 1.29 -2.65
CA ILE A 12 -3.91 1.08 -2.46
C ILE A 12 -3.39 1.81 -1.22
N PHE A 13 -3.89 3.02 -0.95
CA PHE A 13 -3.45 3.84 0.20
C PHE A 13 -3.83 3.21 1.55
N HIS A 14 -5.05 2.66 1.65
CA HIS A 14 -5.50 2.03 2.89
C HIS A 14 -4.79 0.70 3.17
N ARG A 15 -4.27 0.00 2.15
CA ARG A 15 -3.50 -1.22 2.39
C ARG A 15 -2.11 -0.93 2.97
N PRO A 16 -1.66 -1.74 3.95
CA PRO A 16 -0.32 -1.61 4.51
C PRO A 16 0.74 -1.91 3.45
N SER A 17 1.93 -1.33 3.58
CA SER A 17 3.01 -1.47 2.59
C SER A 17 3.45 -2.91 2.34
N GLN A 18 3.25 -3.81 3.31
CA GLN A 18 3.59 -5.24 3.21
C GLN A 18 2.56 -6.07 2.42
N GLU A 19 1.33 -5.57 2.22
CA GLU A 19 0.25 -6.29 1.54
C GLU A 19 -0.24 -5.54 0.29
N ARG A 20 0.70 -5.12 -0.56
CA ARG A 20 0.38 -4.42 -1.82
C ARG A 20 0.26 -5.34 -3.03
N ASN A 21 0.07 -6.64 -2.81
CA ASN A 21 -0.38 -7.57 -3.82
C ASN A 21 -1.91 -7.57 -3.81
N ILE A 22 -2.52 -6.95 -4.82
CA ILE A 22 -3.95 -6.72 -4.88
C ILE A 22 -4.54 -7.59 -5.99
N PRO A 23 -5.44 -8.53 -5.68
CA PRO A 23 -6.06 -9.35 -6.70
C PRO A 23 -7.07 -8.54 -7.53
N PHE A 24 -7.28 -8.92 -8.79
CA PHE A 24 -8.15 -8.19 -9.71
C PHE A 24 -9.60 -8.14 -9.21
N HIS A 25 -10.06 -9.15 -8.45
CA HIS A 25 -11.40 -9.17 -7.89
C HIS A 25 -11.64 -8.05 -6.86
N ASP A 26 -10.63 -7.74 -6.04
CA ASP A 26 -10.71 -6.67 -5.05
C ASP A 26 -10.76 -5.31 -5.75
N ILE A 27 -9.97 -5.15 -6.81
CA ILE A 27 -9.98 -3.94 -7.63
C ILE A 27 -11.33 -3.80 -8.35
N ALA A 28 -11.88 -4.88 -8.92
CA ALA A 28 -13.19 -4.89 -9.56
C ALA A 28 -14.29 -4.44 -8.60
N THR A 29 -14.29 -4.99 -7.38
CA THR A 29 -15.24 -4.64 -6.31
C THR A 29 -15.12 -3.18 -5.89
N ALA A 30 -13.89 -2.71 -5.66
CA ALA A 30 -13.64 -1.33 -5.22
C ALA A 30 -13.97 -0.30 -6.31
N THR A 31 -13.67 -0.62 -7.57
CA THR A 31 -13.86 0.30 -8.71
C THR A 31 -15.25 0.18 -9.34
N LYS A 32 -16.03 -0.84 -8.94
CA LYS A 32 -17.33 -1.21 -9.52
C LYS A 32 -17.26 -1.43 -11.03
N LEU A 33 -16.14 -1.96 -11.49
CA LEU A 33 -15.91 -2.30 -12.89
C LEU A 33 -15.93 -3.82 -13.09
N PRO A 34 -16.31 -4.29 -14.28
CA PRO A 34 -16.19 -5.70 -14.61
C PRO A 34 -14.72 -6.13 -14.64
N LEU A 35 -14.44 -7.40 -14.29
CA LEU A 35 -13.07 -7.92 -14.19
C LEU A 35 -12.25 -7.71 -15.47
N ASN A 36 -12.87 -7.80 -16.64
CA ASN A 36 -12.23 -7.62 -17.94
C ASN A 36 -11.70 -6.18 -18.18
N GLN A 37 -12.14 -5.20 -17.41
CA GLN A 37 -11.69 -3.80 -17.52
C GLN A 37 -10.65 -3.41 -16.45
N VAL A 38 -10.42 -4.26 -15.45
CA VAL A 38 -9.47 -3.98 -14.35
C VAL A 38 -8.04 -3.86 -14.86
N GLU A 39 -7.65 -4.72 -15.81
CA GLU A 39 -6.31 -4.69 -16.41
C GLU A 39 -6.06 -3.36 -17.12
N TRP A 40 -6.99 -2.93 -17.98
CA TRP A 40 -6.92 -1.66 -18.69
C TRP A 40 -6.85 -0.46 -17.75
N LEU A 41 -7.64 -0.48 -16.66
CA LEU A 41 -7.59 0.57 -15.63
C LEU A 41 -6.20 0.62 -14.97
N THR A 42 -5.65 -0.54 -14.61
CA THR A 42 -4.34 -0.64 -13.95
C THR A 42 -3.22 -0.19 -14.89
N MET A 43 -3.23 -0.63 -16.15
CA MET A 43 -2.28 -0.16 -17.17
C MET A 43 -2.35 1.35 -17.32
N ARG A 44 -3.55 1.94 -17.35
CA ARG A 44 -3.71 3.39 -17.46
C ARG A 44 -3.20 4.12 -16.22
N ALA A 45 -3.42 3.58 -15.02
CA ALA A 45 -2.88 4.15 -13.79
C ALA A 45 -1.34 4.15 -13.77
N LEU A 46 -0.71 3.08 -14.30
CA LEU A 46 0.74 2.99 -14.50
C LEU A 46 1.23 4.01 -15.54
N SER A 47 0.57 4.09 -16.70
CA SER A 47 0.94 5.02 -17.78
C SER A 47 0.82 6.50 -17.38
N LEU A 48 -0.14 6.83 -16.51
CA LEU A 48 -0.30 8.18 -15.96
C LEU A 48 0.67 8.47 -14.81
N GLY A 49 1.47 7.50 -14.38
CA GLY A 49 2.40 7.65 -13.26
C GLY A 49 1.71 7.79 -11.89
N LEU A 50 0.43 7.42 -11.79
CA LEU A 50 -0.32 7.47 -10.52
C LEU A 50 0.16 6.37 -9.56
N ILE A 51 0.59 5.24 -10.11
CA ILE A 51 1.13 4.10 -9.39
C ILE A 51 2.38 3.58 -10.09
N LYS A 52 3.26 2.91 -9.35
CA LYS A 52 4.36 2.10 -9.91
C LYS A 52 4.24 0.68 -9.36
N GLY A 53 4.35 -0.30 -10.25
CA GLY A 53 4.13 -1.68 -9.91
C GLY A 53 4.27 -2.62 -11.11
N THR A 54 3.98 -3.89 -10.86
CA THR A 54 3.95 -4.96 -11.86
C THR A 54 2.56 -5.59 -11.89
N ILE A 55 2.15 -6.08 -13.06
CA ILE A 55 0.89 -6.79 -13.26
C ILE A 55 1.23 -8.25 -13.54
N ASP A 56 0.65 -9.16 -12.75
CA ASP A 56 0.61 -10.58 -13.05
C ASP A 56 -0.81 -10.93 -13.55
N GLN A 57 -0.93 -11.12 -14.86
CA GLN A 57 -2.22 -11.46 -15.47
C GLN A 57 -2.57 -12.94 -15.27
N VAL A 58 -1.60 -13.84 -15.11
CA VAL A 58 -1.88 -15.28 -14.94
C VAL A 58 -2.50 -15.52 -13.57
N ASP A 59 -1.88 -14.94 -12.52
CA ASP A 59 -2.38 -15.03 -11.16
C ASP A 59 -3.46 -13.97 -10.85
N GLN A 60 -3.73 -13.05 -11.77
CA GLN A 60 -4.70 -11.95 -11.64
C GLN A 60 -4.38 -11.06 -10.42
N ILE A 61 -3.11 -10.70 -10.24
CA ILE A 61 -2.60 -9.90 -9.12
C ILE A 61 -1.86 -8.66 -9.64
N VAL A 62 -2.05 -7.53 -8.96
CA VAL A 62 -1.27 -6.30 -9.18
C VAL A 62 -0.38 -6.06 -7.97
N SER A 63 0.93 -6.04 -8.18
CA SER A 63 1.93 -5.72 -7.15
C SER A 63 2.30 -4.24 -7.22
N VAL A 64 1.83 -3.45 -6.27
CA VAL A 64 2.07 -2.00 -6.24
C VAL A 64 3.19 -1.65 -5.26
N HIS A 65 4.24 -1.00 -5.74
CA HIS A 65 5.38 -0.62 -4.91
C HIS A 65 5.29 0.85 -4.48
N TRP A 66 4.65 1.69 -5.29
CA TRP A 66 4.55 3.12 -5.03
C TRP A 66 3.23 3.70 -5.56
N VAL A 67 2.73 4.72 -4.88
CA VAL A 67 1.53 5.49 -5.25
C VAL A 67 1.86 6.98 -5.16
N GLN A 68 1.30 7.77 -6.05
CA GLN A 68 1.49 9.21 -6.08
C GLN A 68 0.96 9.86 -4.78
N PRO A 69 1.78 10.65 -4.06
CA PRO A 69 1.33 11.39 -2.88
C PRO A 69 0.25 12.41 -3.25
N ARG A 70 -0.72 12.59 -2.36
CA ARG A 70 -1.83 13.52 -2.53
C ARG A 70 -2.14 14.19 -1.20
N VAL A 71 -2.85 15.33 -1.26
CA VAL A 71 -3.48 15.96 -0.10
C VAL A 71 -4.36 14.94 0.63
N LEU A 72 -4.09 14.77 1.92
CA LEU A 72 -4.79 13.85 2.81
C LEU A 72 -5.80 14.61 3.68
N GLU A 73 -6.90 13.97 3.99
CA GLU A 73 -7.87 14.47 4.97
C GLU A 73 -7.39 14.20 6.41
N ARG A 74 -7.95 14.90 7.40
CA ARG A 74 -7.54 14.78 8.81
C ARG A 74 -7.63 13.34 9.34
N GLN A 75 -8.63 12.58 8.90
CA GLN A 75 -8.78 11.18 9.28
C GLN A 75 -7.63 10.31 8.73
N GLN A 76 -7.24 10.51 7.48
CA GLN A 76 -6.13 9.79 6.85
C GLN A 76 -4.77 10.16 7.49
N LEU A 77 -4.63 11.40 7.96
CA LEU A 77 -3.47 11.83 8.75
C LEU A 77 -3.40 11.11 10.10
N GLN A 78 -4.53 10.90 10.77
CA GLN A 78 -4.59 10.13 12.01
C GLN A 78 -4.18 8.67 11.78
N GLU A 79 -4.68 8.03 10.72
CA GLU A 79 -4.25 6.67 10.35
C GLU A 79 -2.73 6.59 10.10
N LEU A 80 -2.16 7.62 9.46
CA LEU A 80 -0.72 7.68 9.24
C LEU A 80 0.05 7.86 10.55
N GLN A 81 -0.46 8.67 11.48
CA GLN A 81 0.12 8.84 12.81
C GLN A 81 0.13 7.53 13.59
N GLU A 82 -0.97 6.78 13.59
CA GLU A 82 -1.07 5.48 14.24
C GLU A 82 -0.08 4.47 13.66
N ARG A 83 0.04 4.42 12.33
CA ARG A 83 1.03 3.57 11.64
C ARG A 83 2.46 3.93 12.01
N LEU A 84 2.77 5.23 12.09
CA LEU A 84 4.10 5.71 12.47
C LEU A 84 4.41 5.40 13.94
N GLY A 85 3.43 5.57 14.83
CA GLY A 85 3.53 5.19 16.24
C GLY A 85 3.86 3.71 16.39
N GLY A 86 3.07 2.83 15.75
CA GLY A 86 3.33 1.39 15.79
C GLY A 86 4.68 0.97 15.18
N TRP A 87 5.20 1.72 14.19
CA TRP A 87 6.56 1.50 13.70
C TRP A 87 7.62 1.92 14.73
N SER A 88 7.43 3.07 15.39
CA SER A 88 8.33 3.55 16.44
C SER A 88 8.41 2.56 17.61
N ASP A 89 7.27 1.98 18.00
CA ASP A 89 7.22 0.97 19.06
C ASP A 89 8.00 -0.28 18.67
N LYS A 90 7.83 -0.78 17.44
CA LYS A 90 8.62 -1.92 16.92
C LYS A 90 10.13 -1.66 16.90
N VAL A 91 10.55 -0.43 16.55
CA VAL A 91 11.97 -0.05 16.59
C VAL A 91 12.49 -0.06 18.02
N LYS A 92 11.70 0.43 18.97
CA LYS A 92 12.05 0.40 20.39
C LYS A 92 12.14 -1.02 20.93
N ASP A 93 11.20 -1.89 20.60
CA ASP A 93 11.21 -3.30 21.00
C ASP A 93 12.44 -4.02 20.43
N THR A 94 12.80 -3.73 19.18
CA THR A 94 14.00 -4.29 18.55
C THR A 94 15.28 -3.81 19.24
N LEU A 95 15.33 -2.53 19.65
CA LEU A 95 16.46 -1.99 20.39
C LEU A 95 16.61 -2.66 21.76
N LEU A 96 15.53 -2.80 22.52
CA LEU A 96 15.53 -3.49 23.82
C LEU A 96 15.96 -4.95 23.68
N TYR A 97 15.51 -5.64 22.63
CA TYR A 97 15.94 -7.00 22.34
C TYR A 97 17.44 -7.10 22.07
N VAL A 98 18.02 -6.15 21.33
CA VAL A 98 19.46 -6.13 21.04
C VAL A 98 20.28 -5.82 22.31
N GLU A 99 19.80 -4.91 23.17
CA GLU A 99 20.45 -4.59 24.45
C GLU A 99 20.48 -5.80 25.40
N ASP A 100 19.39 -6.56 25.49
CA ASP A 100 19.29 -7.78 26.31
C ASP A 100 20.23 -8.90 25.83
N GLN A 101 20.35 -9.08 24.51
CA GLN A 101 21.17 -10.14 23.92
C GLN A 101 22.66 -9.79 23.81
N THR A 102 23.05 -8.54 24.07
CA THR A 102 24.44 -8.07 23.89
C THR A 102 25.01 -7.30 25.11
N PRO A 103 24.95 -7.87 26.33
CA PRO A 103 25.47 -7.20 27.52
C PRO A 103 26.99 -6.97 27.49
N GLU A 104 27.75 -7.79 26.75
CA GLU A 104 29.22 -7.72 26.69
C GLU A 104 29.77 -6.57 25.82
N LEU A 105 28.96 -5.96 24.95
CA LEU A 105 29.40 -4.88 24.04
C LEU A 105 29.26 -3.47 24.64
N PHE A 106 28.53 -3.33 25.76
CA PHE A 106 28.25 -2.05 26.41
C PHE A 106 28.79 -1.95 27.85
N GLN A 107 29.72 -2.84 28.22
CA GLN A 107 30.44 -2.79 29.50
C GLN A 107 31.87 -2.26 29.35
#